data_AF-A0A1S2NAN5-F1
#
_entry.id   AF-A0A1S2NAN5-F1
#
_cell.length_a   1.000
_cell.length_b   1.000
_cell.length_c   1.000
_cell.angle_alpha   90.00
_cell.angle_beta   90.00
_cell.angle_gamma   90.00
#
_symmetry.space_group_name_H-M   'P 1'
#
loop_
_entity.id
_entity.type
_entity.pdbx_description
1 polymer ?
#
loop_
_entity_poly.entity_id
_entity_poly.type
_entity_poly.pdbx_seq_one_letter_code
_entity_poly.pdbx_strand_id
1 'polypeptide(L)'
;MIRTIEIRVDTSYGTASLLPGLPAAATWDCNVDLTLLLIGNLTTPPRFKGLSLSNYWAWIRYGIAMNPIGDLRLRRIWRDIDSHQKTILSDDFGVGFPCHYLVDNHGFEAFADTKYLVEHLLKGSVSLLGSDSRGPLKSPDFIAVDNLGRLHIIECKGTQSSREALKKAIGRGIAQKNNLSNPWLFTSCMVGGIFVPQHQSKEAAEIVFADPPADEILRALAELGRPALRKGVRRISLAKTLSMAGLWTAASAITDERVNPDNVSFVRNLAKGELTFAGYSKDSATGNWKRKIEFRSLDEDTEETGRKTPVITTLTVVLPSTIEDLFADAVSDDGSVSRTKVDKWIAARRRDTRVRRIAEEVEVVTQDGQRPPARGNVRRSFNTSWSKVGLGGPNADNSSARGWQTESSVQFMFERAEIVNG
;
A
#
# COMPACT_ATOMS: atom_id res chain seq x y z
N MET A 1 -12.37 -4.17 -8.15
CA MET A 1 -12.74 -4.14 -9.58
C MET A 1 -11.50 -4.61 -10.32
N ILE A 2 -11.59 -5.62 -11.18
CA ILE A 2 -10.39 -6.14 -11.87
C ILE A 2 -10.20 -5.42 -13.21
N ARG A 3 -9.00 -4.87 -13.45
CA ARG A 3 -8.63 -4.19 -14.69
C ARG A 3 -7.29 -4.67 -15.19
N THR A 4 -7.20 -4.95 -16.48
CA THR A 4 -5.93 -5.32 -17.11
C THR A 4 -5.08 -4.07 -17.37
N ILE A 5 -3.80 -4.16 -17.04
CA ILE A 5 -2.78 -3.11 -17.21
C ILE A 5 -1.55 -3.74 -17.85
N GLU A 6 -0.93 -3.06 -18.83
CA GLU A 6 0.35 -3.50 -19.38
C GLU A 6 1.50 -3.15 -18.42
N ILE A 7 2.47 -4.05 -18.30
CA ILE A 7 3.67 -3.87 -17.47
C ILE A 7 4.87 -3.90 -18.40
N ARG A 8 5.80 -2.97 -18.21
CA ARG A 8 7.06 -2.90 -18.96
C ARG A 8 8.22 -2.54 -18.05
N VAL A 9 9.39 -3.07 -18.37
CA VAL A 9 10.67 -2.59 -17.83
C VAL A 9 11.39 -1.79 -18.91
N ASP A 10 11.82 -0.58 -18.56
CA ASP A 10 12.72 0.21 -19.40
C ASP A 10 14.17 -0.17 -19.11
N THR A 11 14.76 -0.97 -20.00
CA THR A 11 16.14 -1.46 -19.87
C THR A 11 17.19 -0.44 -20.31
N SER A 12 16.79 0.72 -20.84
CA SER A 12 17.74 1.74 -21.32
C SER A 12 18.58 2.37 -20.20
N TYR A 13 18.12 2.25 -18.94
CA TYR A 13 18.80 2.76 -17.75
C TYR A 13 19.56 1.69 -16.96
N GLY A 14 19.70 0.49 -17.53
CA GLY A 14 20.32 -0.65 -16.88
C GLY A 14 19.31 -1.57 -16.18
N THR A 15 19.78 -2.77 -15.80
CA THR A 15 18.98 -3.80 -15.12
C THR A 15 19.71 -4.42 -13.93
N ALA A 16 20.91 -3.94 -13.62
CA ALA A 16 21.85 -4.61 -12.72
C ALA A 16 21.36 -4.71 -11.27
N SER A 17 20.49 -3.80 -10.82
CA SER A 17 19.86 -3.84 -9.50
C SER A 17 18.34 -4.01 -9.58
N LEU A 18 17.81 -4.31 -10.77
CA LEU A 18 16.37 -4.40 -11.00
C LEU A 18 15.85 -5.67 -10.33
N LEU A 19 14.64 -5.60 -9.74
CA LEU A 19 14.08 -6.72 -8.99
C LEU A 19 14.06 -7.99 -9.85
N PRO A 20 14.65 -9.10 -9.37
CA PRO A 20 14.58 -10.37 -10.09
C PRO A 20 13.13 -10.76 -10.37
N GLY A 21 12.83 -11.05 -11.63
CA GLY A 21 11.51 -11.47 -12.08
C GLY A 21 10.58 -10.36 -12.57
N LEU A 22 11.01 -9.09 -12.59
CA LEU A 22 10.27 -8.05 -13.30
C LEU A 22 10.25 -8.39 -14.81
N PRO A 23 9.06 -8.45 -15.45
CA PRO A 23 8.96 -8.86 -16.84
C PRO A 23 9.38 -7.73 -17.78
N ALA A 24 10.08 -8.06 -18.87
CA ALA A 24 10.37 -7.09 -19.93
C ALA A 24 9.07 -6.50 -20.49
N ALA A 25 8.06 -7.35 -20.69
CA ALA A 25 6.67 -6.99 -20.96
C ALA A 25 5.73 -8.04 -20.36
N ALA A 26 4.61 -7.62 -19.76
CA ALA A 26 3.55 -8.49 -19.27
C ALA A 26 2.21 -7.76 -19.22
N THR A 27 1.15 -8.50 -18.90
CA THR A 27 -0.14 -7.95 -18.48
C THR A 27 -0.41 -8.32 -17.02
N TRP A 28 -1.08 -7.43 -16.30
CA TRP A 28 -1.47 -7.62 -14.91
C TRP A 28 -2.95 -7.29 -14.72
N ASP A 29 -3.69 -8.25 -14.16
CA ASP A 29 -5.07 -8.05 -13.75
C ASP A 29 -5.11 -7.44 -12.34
N CYS A 30 -5.13 -6.11 -12.32
CA CYS A 30 -5.09 -5.29 -11.13
C CYS A 30 -6.44 -5.23 -10.42
N ASN A 31 -6.45 -5.41 -9.10
CA ASN A 31 -7.60 -5.04 -8.29
C ASN A 31 -7.58 -3.54 -7.95
N VAL A 32 -8.35 -2.75 -8.69
CA VAL A 32 -8.44 -1.30 -8.52
C VAL A 32 -8.91 -0.91 -7.12
N ASP A 33 -9.88 -1.61 -6.53
CA ASP A 33 -10.44 -1.25 -5.21
C ASP A 33 -9.33 -1.31 -4.14
N LEU A 34 -8.48 -2.34 -4.21
CA LEU A 34 -7.31 -2.49 -3.34
C LEU A 34 -6.25 -1.43 -3.61
N THR A 35 -6.05 -1.08 -4.89
CA THR A 35 -5.14 0.02 -5.27
C THR A 35 -5.58 1.34 -4.62
N LEU A 36 -6.89 1.64 -4.64
CA LEU A 36 -7.41 2.87 -4.05
C LEU A 36 -7.24 2.90 -2.52
N LEU A 37 -7.39 1.76 -1.84
CA LEU A 37 -7.04 1.67 -0.41
C LEU A 37 -5.54 1.85 -0.17
N LEU A 38 -4.70 1.24 -1.00
CA LEU A 38 -3.25 1.39 -0.91
C LEU A 38 -2.85 2.87 -1.12
N ILE A 39 -3.46 3.59 -2.05
CA ILE A 39 -3.25 5.03 -2.23
C ILE A 39 -3.57 5.77 -0.92
N GLY A 40 -4.74 5.50 -0.33
CA GLY A 40 -5.13 6.04 0.96
C GLY A 40 -4.06 5.78 2.04
N ASN A 41 -3.59 4.54 2.16
CA ASN A 41 -2.54 4.17 3.12
C ASN A 41 -1.22 4.89 2.83
N LEU A 42 -0.71 4.80 1.60
CA LEU A 42 0.59 5.35 1.18
C LEU A 42 0.64 6.88 1.28
N THR A 43 -0.49 7.58 1.17
CA THR A 43 -0.54 9.04 1.26
C THR A 43 -0.97 9.55 2.64
N THR A 44 -1.43 8.66 3.52
CA THR A 44 -1.78 9.02 4.90
C THR A 44 -0.52 9.40 5.66
N PRO A 45 -0.47 10.59 6.30
CA PRO A 45 0.65 10.94 7.14
C PRO A 45 0.75 9.94 8.31
N PRO A 46 1.95 9.48 8.68
CA PRO A 46 2.12 8.50 9.75
C PRO A 46 1.78 9.07 11.14
N ARG A 47 1.63 10.39 11.28
CA ARG A 47 1.24 11.08 12.51
C ARG A 47 -0.05 11.88 12.32
N PHE A 48 -0.94 11.80 13.31
CA PHE A 48 -2.15 12.59 13.38
C PHE A 48 -1.88 14.01 13.90
N LYS A 49 -2.43 15.02 13.22
CA LYS A 49 -2.28 16.44 13.60
C LYS A 49 -3.64 17.14 13.86
N GLY A 50 -4.65 16.40 14.29
CA GLY A 50 -5.95 16.96 14.69
C GLY A 50 -7.02 16.97 13.59
N LEU A 51 -6.69 16.57 12.36
CA LEU A 51 -7.63 16.40 11.26
C LEU A 51 -7.35 15.08 10.54
N SER A 52 -8.39 14.24 10.38
CA SER A 52 -8.37 13.08 9.50
C SER A 52 -9.21 13.43 8.29
N LEU A 53 -8.55 13.77 7.17
CA LEU A 53 -9.21 13.62 5.87
C LEU A 53 -9.50 12.12 5.71
N SER A 54 -10.69 11.75 5.22
CA SER A 54 -11.16 10.37 5.19
C SER A 54 -10.04 9.40 4.79
N ASN A 55 -9.74 8.41 5.64
CA ASN A 55 -8.69 7.42 5.38
C ASN A 55 -8.90 6.60 4.09
N TYR A 56 -10.12 6.69 3.55
CA TYR A 56 -10.56 6.02 2.34
C TYR A 56 -10.88 7.04 1.23
N TRP A 57 -10.30 8.24 1.31
CA TRP A 57 -10.58 9.34 0.38
C TRP A 57 -10.34 8.95 -1.07
N ALA A 58 -9.28 8.19 -1.38
CA ALA A 58 -8.96 7.79 -2.75
C ALA A 58 -10.03 6.85 -3.31
N TRP A 59 -10.54 5.94 -2.48
CA TRP A 59 -11.66 5.08 -2.84
C TRP A 59 -12.94 5.89 -3.09
N ILE A 60 -13.29 6.80 -2.18
CA ILE A 60 -14.48 7.66 -2.32
C ILE A 60 -14.39 8.57 -3.55
N ARG A 61 -13.20 9.16 -3.77
CA ARG A 61 -12.97 10.16 -4.83
C ARG A 61 -12.82 9.53 -6.21
N TYR A 62 -12.15 8.39 -6.32
CA TYR A 62 -11.77 7.80 -7.60
C TYR A 62 -12.50 6.50 -7.95
N GLY A 63 -13.27 5.91 -7.02
CA GLY A 63 -14.00 4.68 -7.27
C GLY A 63 -14.94 4.77 -8.48
N ILE A 64 -15.53 5.94 -8.71
CA ILE A 64 -16.41 6.21 -9.86
C ILE A 64 -15.68 6.71 -11.11
N ALA A 65 -14.38 7.03 -11.00
CA ALA A 65 -13.63 7.62 -12.11
C ALA A 65 -13.27 6.58 -13.19
N MET A 66 -13.23 5.30 -12.83
CA MET A 66 -12.81 4.22 -13.72
C MET A 66 -13.96 3.68 -14.57
N ASN A 67 -13.65 3.37 -15.83
CA ASN A 67 -14.57 2.69 -16.73
C ASN A 67 -14.97 1.33 -16.14
N PRO A 68 -16.28 1.00 -16.04
CA PRO A 68 -16.76 -0.28 -15.49
C PRO A 68 -16.42 -1.50 -16.36
N ILE A 69 -16.00 -1.33 -17.62
CA ILE A 69 -15.73 -2.42 -18.56
C ILE A 69 -14.33 -2.26 -19.18
N GLY A 70 -13.64 -3.39 -19.39
CA GLY A 70 -12.40 -3.46 -20.17
C GLY A 70 -11.11 -3.16 -19.41
N ASP A 71 -10.18 -2.48 -20.08
CA ASP A 71 -8.88 -2.09 -19.55
C ASP A 71 -8.99 -0.99 -18.49
N LEU A 72 -7.90 -0.73 -17.75
CA LEU A 72 -7.88 0.42 -16.84
C LEU A 72 -7.97 1.71 -17.67
N ARG A 73 -9.06 2.45 -17.50
CA ARG A 73 -9.36 3.67 -18.26
C ARG A 73 -10.27 4.59 -17.48
N LEU A 74 -10.12 5.89 -17.69
CA LEU A 74 -11.03 6.89 -17.12
C LEU A 74 -12.36 6.92 -17.86
N ARG A 75 -13.46 7.16 -17.15
CA ARG A 75 -14.77 7.42 -17.74
C ARG A 75 -14.76 8.73 -18.54
N ARG A 76 -15.65 8.86 -19.52
CA ARG A 76 -15.83 10.09 -20.30
C ARG A 76 -16.05 11.32 -19.43
N ILE A 77 -16.83 11.20 -18.35
CA ILE A 77 -17.10 12.32 -17.44
C ILE A 77 -15.82 12.91 -16.83
N TRP A 78 -14.75 12.11 -16.71
CA TRP A 78 -13.46 12.59 -16.22
C TRP A 78 -12.73 13.51 -17.19
N ARG A 79 -13.09 13.48 -18.49
CA ARG A 79 -12.56 14.42 -19.49
C ARG A 79 -12.91 15.86 -19.16
N ASP A 80 -14.06 16.10 -18.55
CA ASP A 80 -14.58 17.46 -18.34
C ASP A 80 -14.29 17.97 -16.91
N ILE A 81 -13.64 17.13 -16.07
CA ILE A 81 -13.13 17.52 -14.76
C ILE A 81 -11.98 18.52 -14.89
N ASP A 82 -11.89 19.43 -13.92
CA ASP A 82 -10.83 20.42 -13.84
C ASP A 82 -9.41 19.82 -13.96
N SER A 83 -8.54 20.55 -14.66
CA SER A 83 -7.18 20.11 -14.98
C SER A 83 -6.32 19.86 -13.73
N HIS A 84 -6.50 20.65 -12.66
CA HIS A 84 -5.76 20.46 -11.42
C HIS A 84 -6.18 19.16 -10.72
N GLN A 85 -7.47 18.83 -10.73
CA GLN A 85 -7.98 17.56 -10.20
C GLN A 85 -7.43 16.34 -10.96
N LYS A 86 -7.26 16.46 -12.28
CA LYS A 86 -6.61 15.41 -13.09
C LYS A 86 -5.14 15.26 -12.75
N THR A 87 -4.41 16.35 -12.54
CA THR A 87 -3.01 16.28 -12.10
C THR A 87 -2.90 15.53 -10.78
N ILE A 88 -3.73 15.87 -9.78
CA ILE A 88 -3.76 15.17 -8.49
C ILE A 88 -4.03 13.68 -8.68
N LEU A 89 -5.05 13.30 -9.48
CA LEU A 89 -5.31 11.88 -9.75
C LEU A 89 -4.10 11.17 -10.35
N SER A 90 -3.41 11.81 -11.31
CA SER A 90 -2.22 11.23 -11.93
C SER A 90 -1.13 10.96 -10.90
N ASP A 91 -0.85 11.93 -10.03
CA ASP A 91 0.18 11.79 -9.00
C ASP A 91 -0.18 10.66 -8.01
N ASP A 92 -1.43 10.62 -7.56
CA ASP A 92 -1.93 9.60 -6.63
C ASP A 92 -1.90 8.19 -7.25
N PHE A 93 -2.29 8.07 -8.52
CA PHE A 93 -2.24 6.81 -9.26
C PHE A 93 -0.80 6.38 -9.55
N GLY A 94 0.08 7.36 -9.79
CA GLY A 94 1.52 7.21 -9.88
C GLY A 94 2.12 6.51 -8.67
N VAL A 95 1.59 6.82 -7.49
CA VAL A 95 1.95 6.15 -6.23
C VAL A 95 1.29 4.77 -6.14
N GLY A 96 -0.03 4.72 -6.28
CA GLY A 96 -0.83 3.53 -5.99
C GLY A 96 -0.53 2.33 -6.87
N PHE A 97 -0.63 2.49 -8.19
CA PHE A 97 -0.62 1.35 -9.11
C PHE A 97 0.75 0.65 -9.21
N PRO A 98 1.88 1.37 -9.38
CA PRO A 98 3.20 0.74 -9.37
C PRO A 98 3.50 0.07 -8.02
N CYS A 99 3.17 0.71 -6.90
CA CYS A 99 3.37 0.10 -5.58
C CYS A 99 2.49 -1.14 -5.39
N HIS A 100 1.24 -1.11 -5.83
CA HIS A 100 0.35 -2.28 -5.77
C HIS A 100 0.88 -3.42 -6.64
N TYR A 101 1.43 -3.14 -7.81
CA TYR A 101 2.06 -4.17 -8.63
C TYR A 101 3.24 -4.83 -7.92
N LEU A 102 4.13 -4.05 -7.29
CA LEU A 102 5.25 -4.56 -6.50
C LEU A 102 4.78 -5.37 -5.28
N VAL A 103 3.68 -4.93 -4.68
CA VAL A 103 3.00 -5.64 -3.61
C VAL A 103 2.39 -6.95 -4.10
N ASP A 104 1.78 -7.05 -5.27
CA ASP A 104 1.16 -8.30 -5.73
C ASP A 104 2.18 -9.29 -6.31
N ASN A 105 3.22 -8.77 -6.98
CA ASN A 105 4.09 -9.57 -7.84
C ASN A 105 5.53 -9.67 -7.33
N HIS A 106 5.95 -8.90 -6.33
CA HIS A 106 7.35 -8.86 -5.88
C HIS A 106 7.53 -8.92 -4.37
N GLY A 107 6.48 -9.21 -3.60
CA GLY A 107 6.62 -9.48 -2.17
C GLY A 107 6.81 -8.24 -1.32
N PHE A 108 6.50 -7.03 -1.81
CA PHE A 108 6.63 -5.82 -1.01
C PHE A 108 5.62 -5.84 0.15
N GLU A 109 6.08 -5.48 1.35
CA GLU A 109 5.28 -5.62 2.58
C GLU A 109 5.04 -4.31 3.32
N ALA A 110 6.05 -3.44 3.39
CA ALA A 110 6.00 -2.21 4.14
C ALA A 110 6.61 -1.05 3.35
N PHE A 111 6.01 0.13 3.50
CA PHE A 111 6.43 1.37 2.86
C PHE A 111 6.51 2.48 3.90
N ALA A 112 7.53 3.33 3.79
CA ALA A 112 7.69 4.52 4.62
C ALA A 112 8.04 5.72 3.75
N ASP A 113 7.42 6.86 4.05
CA ASP A 113 7.76 8.13 3.44
C ASP A 113 9.23 8.45 3.76
N THR A 114 10.07 8.54 2.73
CA THR A 114 11.53 8.67 2.92
C THR A 114 11.85 9.88 3.79
N LYS A 115 11.21 11.02 3.49
CA LYS A 115 11.39 12.27 4.23
C LYS A 115 11.06 12.10 5.71
N TYR A 116 9.92 11.50 6.02
CA TYR A 116 9.50 11.31 7.41
C TYR A 116 10.44 10.36 8.17
N LEU A 117 10.80 9.23 7.55
CA LEU A 117 11.74 8.28 8.12
C LEU A 117 13.06 8.97 8.49
N VAL A 118 13.62 9.76 7.57
CA VAL A 118 14.88 10.47 7.80
C VAL A 118 14.74 11.59 8.85
N GLU A 119 13.72 12.43 8.74
CA GLU A 119 13.57 13.59 9.62
C GLU A 119 13.21 13.24 11.06
N HIS A 120 12.51 12.12 11.31
CA HIS A 120 11.91 11.84 12.62
C HIS A 120 12.47 10.59 13.28
N LEU A 121 12.74 9.53 12.51
CA LEU A 121 13.34 8.32 13.09
C LEU A 121 14.87 8.36 13.06
N LEU A 122 15.47 9.14 12.16
CA LEU A 122 16.93 9.27 12.01
C LEU A 122 17.47 10.64 12.46
N LYS A 123 16.64 11.43 13.16
CA LYS A 123 16.98 12.78 13.65
C LYS A 123 18.28 12.76 14.46
N GLY A 124 19.25 13.58 14.05
CA GLY A 124 20.56 13.70 14.71
C GLY A 124 21.63 12.72 14.24
N SER A 125 21.28 11.73 13.40
CA SER A 125 22.24 10.79 12.80
C SER A 125 22.62 11.16 11.36
N VAL A 126 21.81 11.99 10.69
CA VAL A 126 22.02 12.37 9.29
C VAL A 126 21.69 13.85 9.11
N SER A 127 22.66 14.67 8.72
CA SER A 127 22.39 15.99 8.13
C SER A 127 21.97 15.79 6.68
N LEU A 128 20.71 16.07 6.35
CA LEU A 128 20.25 16.04 4.96
C LEU A 128 20.99 17.11 4.15
N LEU A 129 21.65 16.71 3.06
CA LEU A 129 22.00 17.61 1.96
C LEU A 129 20.68 18.00 1.26
N GLY A 130 20.24 19.23 1.48
CA GLY A 130 19.10 19.86 0.80
C GLY A 130 17.73 19.50 1.38
N SER A 131 17.10 20.45 2.06
CA SER A 131 15.69 20.39 2.48
C SER A 131 14.73 20.84 1.36
N ASP A 132 15.22 20.94 0.13
CA ASP A 132 14.49 21.57 -0.95
C ASP A 132 13.27 20.75 -1.36
N SER A 133 12.13 21.44 -1.40
CA SER A 133 10.86 20.89 -1.91
C SER A 133 10.87 20.67 -3.42
N ARG A 134 11.92 21.11 -4.12
CA ARG A 134 12.06 21.09 -5.59
C ARG A 134 13.50 20.82 -6.01
N GLY A 135 13.67 20.22 -7.18
CA GLY A 135 14.97 20.06 -7.81
C GLY A 135 15.66 18.72 -7.52
N PRO A 136 16.91 18.56 -7.97
CA PRO A 136 17.62 17.29 -7.93
C PRO A 136 17.89 16.79 -6.52
N LEU A 137 17.81 17.64 -5.48
CA LEU A 137 18.02 17.28 -4.06
C LEU A 137 16.76 16.74 -3.34
N LYS A 138 15.62 16.57 -4.04
CA LYS A 138 14.38 16.07 -3.43
C LYS A 138 14.56 14.62 -2.94
N SER A 139 14.03 14.31 -1.75
CA SER A 139 13.88 12.92 -1.30
C SER A 139 12.88 12.15 -2.19
N PRO A 140 13.19 10.92 -2.62
CA PRO A 140 12.29 9.96 -3.20
C PRO A 140 11.07 9.73 -2.33
N ASP A 141 9.99 9.29 -2.96
CA ASP A 141 8.72 9.12 -2.28
C ASP A 141 8.80 8.08 -1.15
N PHE A 142 9.35 6.88 -1.40
CA PHE A 142 9.35 5.80 -0.41
C PHE A 142 10.65 5.02 -0.26
N ILE A 143 10.88 4.56 0.97
CA ILE A 143 11.70 3.38 1.27
C ILE A 143 10.76 2.22 1.63
N ALA A 144 10.95 1.09 0.99
CA ALA A 144 10.13 -0.11 1.17
C ALA A 144 10.94 -1.33 1.63
N VAL A 145 10.24 -2.30 2.22
CA VAL A 145 10.77 -3.59 2.65
C VAL A 145 9.99 -4.72 2.00
N ASP A 146 10.70 -5.68 1.40
CA ASP A 146 10.10 -6.91 0.86
C ASP A 146 9.96 -8.02 1.91
N ASN A 147 9.33 -9.14 1.52
CA ASN A 147 9.10 -10.30 2.37
C ASN A 147 10.39 -11.03 2.78
N LEU A 148 11.48 -10.83 2.04
CA LEU A 148 12.83 -11.30 2.37
C LEU A 148 13.57 -10.32 3.30
N GLY A 149 12.96 -9.18 3.62
CA GLY A 149 13.54 -8.14 4.45
C GLY A 149 14.65 -7.37 3.74
N ARG A 150 14.59 -7.27 2.41
CA ARG A 150 15.44 -6.42 1.59
C ARG A 150 14.85 -5.01 1.52
N LEU A 151 15.72 -4.01 1.35
CA LEU A 151 15.34 -2.61 1.30
C LEU A 151 15.32 -2.12 -0.14
N HIS A 152 14.33 -1.30 -0.48
CA HIS A 152 14.13 -0.77 -1.82
C HIS A 152 13.81 0.72 -1.76
N ILE A 153 14.31 1.50 -2.71
CA ILE A 153 13.91 2.90 -2.89
C ILE A 153 12.95 2.99 -4.06
N ILE A 154 11.87 3.74 -3.89
CA ILE A 154 10.82 3.91 -4.90
C ILE A 154 10.54 5.40 -5.10
N GLU A 155 10.51 5.80 -6.37
CA GLU A 155 10.01 7.11 -6.83
C GLU A 155 8.85 6.80 -7.73
N CYS A 156 7.75 7.52 -7.53
CA CYS A 156 6.49 7.27 -8.18
C CYS A 156 6.22 8.38 -9.20
N LYS A 157 5.71 8.01 -10.38
CA LYS A 157 5.31 8.96 -11.42
C LYS A 157 3.96 8.55 -11.99
N GLY A 158 3.11 9.52 -12.29
CA GLY A 158 1.86 9.24 -13.00
C GLY A 158 1.55 10.28 -14.06
N THR A 159 0.81 9.87 -15.06
CA THR A 159 0.31 10.77 -16.11
C THR A 159 -0.97 10.22 -16.74
N GLN A 160 -1.76 11.13 -17.28
CA GLN A 160 -2.94 10.83 -18.11
C GLN A 160 -2.75 11.25 -19.57
N SER A 161 -1.56 11.74 -19.94
CA SER A 161 -1.34 12.37 -21.25
C SER A 161 -1.04 11.36 -22.35
N SER A 162 0.01 10.54 -22.18
CA SER A 162 0.40 9.46 -23.11
C SER A 162 1.49 8.58 -22.50
N ARG A 163 1.79 7.43 -23.11
CA ARG A 163 2.95 6.61 -22.70
C ARG A 163 4.28 7.33 -22.93
N GLU A 164 4.36 8.17 -23.96
CA GLU A 164 5.55 8.98 -24.22
C GLU A 164 5.77 10.04 -23.12
N ALA A 165 4.69 10.65 -22.62
CA ALA A 165 4.77 11.55 -21.47
C ALA A 165 5.22 10.81 -20.20
N LEU A 166 4.79 9.55 -20.02
CA LEU A 166 5.24 8.70 -18.92
C LEU A 166 6.75 8.43 -19.01
N LYS A 167 7.27 8.01 -20.17
CA LYS A 167 8.72 7.79 -20.36
C LYS A 167 9.54 9.04 -20.00
N LYS A 168 9.09 10.22 -20.43
CA LYS A 168 9.72 11.49 -20.05
C LYS A 168 9.66 11.75 -18.54
N ALA A 169 8.54 11.41 -17.89
CA ALA A 169 8.40 11.55 -16.44
C ALA A 169 9.30 10.58 -15.66
N ILE A 170 9.46 9.34 -16.15
CA ILE A 170 10.41 8.36 -15.63
C ILE A 170 11.84 8.91 -15.74
N GLY A 171 12.25 9.39 -16.92
CA GLY A 171 13.58 10.00 -17.12
C GLY A 171 13.86 11.17 -16.16
N ARG A 172 12.86 12.03 -15.89
CA ARG A 172 12.98 13.07 -14.85
C ARG A 172 13.10 12.51 -13.44
N GLY A 173 12.34 11.46 -13.12
CA GLY A 173 12.41 10.76 -11.82
C GLY A 173 13.77 10.11 -11.58
N ILE A 174 14.42 9.62 -12.64
CA ILE A 174 15.78 9.08 -12.59
C ILE A 174 16.77 10.18 -12.22
N ALA A 175 16.72 11.33 -12.88
CA ALA A 175 17.58 12.46 -12.54
C ALA A 175 17.38 12.97 -11.10
N GLN A 176 16.17 12.81 -10.54
CA GLN A 176 15.86 13.12 -9.13
C GLN A 176 16.37 12.07 -8.15
N LYS A 177 16.63 10.84 -8.60
CA LYS A 177 17.05 9.72 -7.76
C LYS A 177 18.55 9.69 -7.42
N ASN A 178 19.34 10.58 -8.01
CA ASN A 178 20.80 10.65 -7.87
C ASN A 178 21.31 10.98 -6.45
N ASN A 179 20.47 10.96 -5.40
CA ASN A 179 20.92 11.23 -4.04
C ASN A 179 20.90 10.05 -3.09
N LEU A 180 20.20 8.93 -3.35
CA LEU A 180 19.89 7.94 -2.30
C LEU A 180 20.44 6.53 -2.48
N SER A 181 21.14 6.29 -3.57
CA SER A 181 21.47 4.93 -3.99
C SER A 181 22.81 4.45 -3.42
N ASN A 182 22.77 3.81 -2.25
CA ASN A 182 23.91 3.04 -1.77
C ASN A 182 23.79 1.57 -2.23
N PRO A 183 24.65 1.07 -3.13
CA PRO A 183 24.56 -0.28 -3.68
C PRO A 183 24.70 -1.38 -2.61
N TRP A 184 25.26 -1.06 -1.44
CA TRP A 184 25.42 -2.00 -0.34
C TRP A 184 24.24 -2.02 0.63
N LEU A 185 23.37 -1.00 0.62
CA LEU A 185 22.26 -0.89 1.57
C LEU A 185 20.94 -1.33 0.96
N PHE A 186 20.66 -0.83 -0.25
CA PHE A 186 19.42 -1.09 -0.97
C PHE A 186 19.64 -2.16 -2.03
N THR A 187 18.64 -3.03 -2.17
CA THR A 187 18.64 -4.07 -3.22
C THR A 187 18.26 -3.48 -4.57
N SER A 188 17.38 -2.48 -4.61
CA SER A 188 17.01 -1.79 -5.85
C SER A 188 16.63 -0.33 -5.61
N CYS A 189 16.78 0.51 -6.63
CA CYS A 189 16.46 1.93 -6.60
C CYS A 189 15.59 2.28 -7.81
N MET A 190 14.29 2.01 -7.76
CA MET A 190 13.44 1.99 -8.95
C MET A 190 12.55 3.21 -9.09
N VAL A 191 12.48 3.81 -10.28
CA VAL A 191 11.38 4.71 -10.65
C VAL A 191 10.26 3.87 -11.24
N GLY A 192 9.10 3.86 -10.58
CA GLY A 192 7.89 3.24 -11.09
C GLY A 192 6.91 4.31 -11.53
N GLY A 193 6.18 4.08 -12.61
CA GLY A 193 5.12 5.00 -12.96
C GLY A 193 4.03 4.40 -13.82
N ILE A 194 2.89 5.10 -13.90
CA ILE A 194 1.72 4.67 -14.66
C ILE A 194 1.22 5.74 -15.62
N PHE A 195 0.82 5.30 -16.81
CA PHE A 195 -0.04 6.02 -17.71
C PHE A 195 -1.47 5.49 -17.59
N VAL A 196 -2.42 6.37 -17.27
CA VAL A 196 -3.85 6.02 -17.25
C VAL A 196 -4.58 6.73 -18.39
N PRO A 197 -5.14 5.98 -19.36
CA PRO A 197 -5.76 6.56 -20.53
C PRO A 197 -7.08 7.26 -20.21
N GLN A 198 -7.33 8.36 -20.92
CA GLN A 198 -8.67 8.94 -21.06
C GLN A 198 -9.58 8.01 -21.86
N HIS A 199 -10.91 8.19 -21.76
CA HIS A 199 -11.89 7.32 -22.40
C HIS A 199 -11.64 7.09 -23.91
N GLN A 200 -11.28 8.15 -24.63
CA GLN A 200 -11.03 8.15 -26.09
C GLN A 200 -9.59 7.79 -26.50
N SER A 201 -8.69 7.55 -25.55
CA SER A 201 -7.29 7.22 -25.89
C SER A 201 -7.21 5.92 -26.68
N LYS A 202 -6.37 5.87 -27.72
CA LYS A 202 -6.06 4.63 -28.44
C LYS A 202 -5.02 3.76 -27.72
N GLU A 203 -4.31 4.34 -26.76
CA GLU A 203 -3.31 3.65 -25.94
C GLU A 203 -3.99 2.99 -24.73
N ALA A 204 -3.56 1.78 -24.37
CA ALA A 204 -3.97 1.12 -23.13
C ALA A 204 -3.12 1.61 -21.94
N ALA A 205 -3.60 1.41 -20.72
CA ALA A 205 -2.85 1.71 -19.51
C ALA A 205 -1.54 0.92 -19.44
N GLU A 206 -0.48 1.57 -18.97
CA GLU A 206 0.86 0.99 -18.88
C GLU A 206 1.55 1.41 -17.59
N ILE A 207 2.11 0.44 -16.87
CA ILE A 207 3.07 0.64 -15.78
C ILE A 207 4.46 0.40 -16.34
N VAL A 208 5.37 1.34 -16.07
CA VAL A 208 6.77 1.26 -16.45
C VAL A 208 7.64 1.32 -15.20
N PHE A 209 8.60 0.39 -15.10
CA PHE A 209 9.68 0.45 -14.12
C PHE A 209 11.02 0.71 -14.80
N ALA A 210 11.83 1.57 -14.20
CA ALA A 210 13.22 1.77 -14.55
C ALA A 210 14.07 1.67 -13.27
N ASP A 211 15.24 1.04 -13.36
CA ASP A 211 16.22 0.96 -12.28
C ASP A 211 17.50 1.66 -12.73
N PRO A 212 17.64 2.97 -12.43
CA PRO A 212 18.90 3.65 -12.68
C PRO A 212 20.05 3.03 -11.90
N PRO A 213 21.29 3.13 -12.41
CA PRO A 213 22.48 2.72 -11.67
C PRO A 213 22.56 3.47 -10.34
N ALA A 214 23.15 2.82 -9.34
CA ALA A 214 23.32 3.43 -8.04
C ALA A 214 24.37 4.56 -8.07
N ASP A 215 23.96 5.75 -7.66
CA ASP A 215 24.76 6.95 -7.38
C ASP A 215 25.04 7.12 -5.85
N GLU A 216 26.30 7.35 -5.47
CA GLU A 216 26.85 7.22 -4.11
C GLU A 216 26.42 8.28 -3.07
N ILE A 217 25.40 9.11 -3.34
CA ILE A 217 25.23 10.38 -2.63
C ILE A 217 24.53 10.31 -1.25
N LEU A 218 24.17 9.14 -0.69
CA LEU A 218 23.80 9.06 0.74
C LEU A 218 24.50 7.95 1.51
N ARG A 219 25.79 8.19 1.77
CA ARG A 219 26.59 7.44 2.75
C ARG A 219 25.98 7.45 4.17
N ALA A 220 25.24 8.49 4.54
CA ALA A 220 24.70 8.63 5.90
C ALA A 220 23.65 7.58 6.28
N LEU A 221 22.91 7.01 5.32
CA LEU A 221 21.99 5.89 5.61
C LEU A 221 22.72 4.57 5.89
N ALA A 222 23.96 4.43 5.41
CA ALA A 222 24.76 3.23 5.63
C ALA A 222 25.12 3.05 7.12
N GLU A 223 25.34 4.16 7.83
CA GLU A 223 25.79 4.17 9.23
C GLU A 223 24.74 3.59 10.19
N LEU A 224 23.45 3.68 9.85
CA LEU A 224 22.35 3.11 10.64
C LEU A 224 22.23 1.59 10.49
N GLY A 225 22.71 1.05 9.38
CA GLY A 225 22.61 -0.35 9.01
C GLY A 225 21.20 -0.80 8.60
N ARG A 226 21.15 -1.89 7.82
CA ARG A 226 19.91 -2.52 7.33
C ARG A 226 18.90 -2.87 8.45
N PRO A 227 19.31 -3.38 9.63
CA PRO A 227 18.34 -3.74 10.67
C PRO A 227 17.54 -2.56 11.22
N ALA A 228 18.17 -1.42 11.47
CA ALA A 228 17.51 -0.24 12.01
C ALA A 228 16.51 0.35 11.00
N LEU A 229 16.92 0.50 9.73
CA LEU A 229 16.04 1.00 8.67
C LEU A 229 14.81 0.14 8.47
N ARG A 230 14.96 -1.19 8.42
CA ARG A 230 13.82 -2.11 8.28
C ARG A 230 12.81 -1.96 9.41
N LYS A 231 13.28 -1.84 10.65
CA LYS A 231 12.42 -1.60 11.80
C LYS A 231 11.69 -0.27 11.69
N GLY A 232 12.40 0.80 11.32
CA GLY A 232 11.81 2.12 11.10
C GLY A 232 10.72 2.11 10.03
N VAL A 233 11.00 1.49 8.87
CA VAL A 233 10.03 1.35 7.77
C VAL A 233 8.76 0.64 8.23
N ARG A 234 8.91 -0.48 8.96
CA ARG A 234 7.77 -1.25 9.46
C ARG A 234 6.95 -0.51 10.51
N ARG A 235 7.59 0.24 11.41
CA ARG A 235 6.85 1.08 12.38
C ARG A 235 6.02 2.15 11.69
N ILE A 236 6.59 2.83 10.69
CA ILE A 236 5.85 3.81 9.88
C ILE A 236 4.70 3.13 9.14
N SER A 237 4.95 1.98 8.51
CA SER A 237 3.91 1.23 7.79
C SER A 237 2.78 0.75 8.72
N LEU A 238 3.11 0.29 9.94
CA LEU A 238 2.13 -0.01 10.97
C LEU A 238 1.33 1.23 11.36
N ALA A 239 2.00 2.36 11.64
CA ALA A 239 1.34 3.60 12.01
C ALA A 239 0.37 4.09 10.92
N LYS A 240 0.78 4.04 9.64
CA LYS A 240 -0.10 4.37 8.49
C LYS A 240 -1.30 3.44 8.41
N THR A 241 -1.09 2.14 8.66
CA THR A 241 -2.17 1.15 8.70
C THR A 241 -3.14 1.39 9.85
N LEU A 242 -2.65 1.70 11.05
CA LEU A 242 -3.49 2.04 12.22
C LEU A 242 -4.26 3.33 11.99
N SER A 243 -3.59 4.35 11.44
CA SER A 243 -4.19 5.61 11.06
C SER A 243 -5.32 5.37 10.07
N MET A 244 -5.08 4.59 9.01
CA MET A 244 -6.07 4.20 8.02
C MET A 244 -7.25 3.44 8.64
N ALA A 245 -7.00 2.56 9.62
CA ALA A 245 -8.03 1.86 10.38
C ALA A 245 -8.82 2.77 11.34
N GLY A 246 -8.43 4.04 11.49
CA GLY A 246 -9.07 5.03 12.36
C GLY A 246 -8.52 5.09 13.78
N LEU A 247 -7.37 4.46 14.05
CA LEU A 247 -6.68 4.50 15.34
C LEU A 247 -5.53 5.52 15.29
N TRP A 248 -5.89 6.80 15.22
CA TRP A 248 -4.97 7.90 14.95
C TRP A 248 -4.01 8.20 16.12
N THR A 249 -4.49 8.05 17.35
CA THR A 249 -3.73 8.26 18.57
C THR A 249 -2.73 7.12 18.76
N ALA A 250 -3.17 5.88 18.56
CA ALA A 250 -2.32 4.70 18.51
C ALA A 250 -1.24 4.81 17.41
N ALA A 251 -1.61 5.25 16.20
CA ALA A 251 -0.67 5.50 15.12
C ALA A 251 0.41 6.51 15.52
N SER A 252 -0.01 7.65 16.07
CA SER A 252 0.90 8.71 16.52
C SER A 252 1.80 8.25 17.67
N ALA A 253 1.28 7.43 18.58
CA ALA A 253 2.04 6.86 19.69
C ALA A 253 3.22 5.99 19.20
N ILE A 254 3.04 5.24 18.12
CA ILE A 254 4.11 4.43 17.50
C ILE A 254 5.21 5.32 16.92
N THR A 255 4.85 6.45 16.31
CA THR A 255 5.80 7.31 15.60
C THR A 255 6.49 8.34 16.48
N ASP A 256 5.75 8.90 17.44
CA ASP A 256 6.25 9.90 18.38
C ASP A 256 6.89 9.25 19.62
N GLU A 257 6.73 7.93 19.77
CA GLU A 257 7.17 7.14 20.93
C GLU A 257 6.62 7.64 22.27
N ARG A 258 5.51 8.36 22.18
CA ARG A 258 4.86 8.98 23.31
C ARG A 258 3.39 9.14 23.03
N VAL A 259 2.59 8.94 24.07
CA VAL A 259 1.18 9.29 24.10
C VAL A 259 1.04 10.62 24.82
N ASN A 260 0.10 11.46 24.38
CA ASN A 260 -0.31 12.62 25.18
C ASN A 260 -0.71 12.11 26.59
N PRO A 261 -0.18 12.69 27.70
CA PRO A 261 -0.55 12.30 29.06
C PRO A 261 -2.07 12.14 29.28
N ASP A 262 -2.88 12.99 28.67
CA ASP A 262 -4.35 12.95 28.80
C ASP A 262 -4.99 11.72 28.12
N ASN A 263 -4.27 11.09 27.19
CA ASN A 263 -4.74 9.98 26.36
C ASN A 263 -4.06 8.64 26.70
N VAL A 264 -3.22 8.57 27.75
CA VAL A 264 -2.47 7.33 28.08
C VAL A 264 -3.43 6.17 28.30
N SER A 265 -4.47 6.34 29.11
CA SER A 265 -5.48 5.30 29.35
C SER A 265 -6.27 4.96 28.09
N PHE A 266 -6.57 5.95 27.24
CA PHE A 266 -7.30 5.81 25.98
C PHE A 266 -6.56 4.93 24.97
N VAL A 267 -5.23 5.07 24.88
CA VAL A 267 -4.39 4.25 23.98
C VAL A 267 -4.03 2.92 24.64
N ARG A 268 -3.64 2.91 25.92
CA ARG A 268 -3.20 1.69 26.61
C ARG A 268 -4.34 0.68 26.78
N ASN A 269 -5.56 1.15 26.99
CA ASN A 269 -6.76 0.32 27.04
C ASN A 269 -7.57 0.48 25.75
N LEU A 270 -6.97 0.10 24.62
CA LEU A 270 -7.58 0.24 23.29
C LEU A 270 -9.03 -0.25 23.24
N ALA A 271 -9.32 -1.38 23.88
CA ALA A 271 -10.64 -2.02 23.87
C ALA A 271 -11.75 -1.16 24.48
N LYS A 272 -11.44 -0.30 25.46
CA LYS A 272 -12.38 0.66 26.06
C LYS A 272 -12.15 2.10 25.60
N GLY A 273 -11.05 2.34 24.88
CA GLY A 273 -10.64 3.64 24.36
C GLY A 273 -10.82 3.72 22.86
N GLU A 274 -9.71 3.78 22.14
CA GLU A 274 -9.74 4.16 20.73
C GLU A 274 -10.49 3.20 19.80
N LEU A 275 -10.50 1.89 20.07
CA LEU A 275 -11.24 0.92 19.23
C LEU A 275 -12.75 1.19 19.31
N THR A 276 -13.30 1.32 20.52
CA THR A 276 -14.72 1.63 20.71
C THR A 276 -15.06 3.01 20.14
N PHE A 277 -14.21 4.00 20.39
CA PHE A 277 -14.38 5.34 19.84
C PHE A 277 -14.43 5.34 18.30
N ALA A 278 -13.56 4.55 17.67
CA ALA A 278 -13.53 4.39 16.22
C ALA A 278 -14.66 3.51 15.67
N GLY A 279 -15.58 3.01 16.51
CA GLY A 279 -16.74 2.23 16.11
C GLY A 279 -16.45 0.75 15.82
N TYR A 280 -15.38 0.19 16.39
CA TYR A 280 -15.11 -1.23 16.32
C TYR A 280 -15.94 -2.01 17.35
N SER A 281 -16.37 -3.20 16.97
CA SER A 281 -16.94 -4.21 17.87
C SER A 281 -16.11 -5.48 17.84
N LYS A 282 -16.05 -6.19 18.98
CA LYS A 282 -15.30 -7.44 19.09
C LYS A 282 -16.16 -8.59 18.56
N ASP A 283 -15.63 -9.32 17.60
CA ASP A 283 -16.24 -10.50 17.00
C ASP A 283 -16.14 -11.68 17.99
N SER A 284 -17.27 -12.25 18.39
CA SER A 284 -17.31 -13.29 19.42
C SER A 284 -16.66 -14.61 19.00
N ALA A 285 -16.65 -14.92 17.70
CA ALA A 285 -16.12 -16.18 17.18
C ALA A 285 -14.59 -16.14 17.06
N THR A 286 -14.04 -15.01 16.61
CA THR A 286 -12.61 -14.87 16.30
C THR A 286 -11.85 -14.07 17.35
N GLY A 287 -12.55 -13.32 18.21
CA GLY A 287 -11.96 -12.35 19.13
C GLY A 287 -11.43 -11.08 18.46
N ASN A 288 -11.42 -11.00 17.12
CA ASN A 288 -10.91 -9.86 16.38
C ASN A 288 -11.86 -8.66 16.44
N TRP A 289 -11.34 -7.46 16.22
CA TRP A 289 -12.15 -6.26 16.14
C TRP A 289 -12.61 -6.02 14.71
N LYS A 290 -13.88 -5.72 14.52
CA LYS A 290 -14.48 -5.45 13.21
C LYS A 290 -15.15 -4.09 13.20
N ARG A 291 -14.98 -3.37 12.09
CA ARG A 291 -15.71 -2.15 11.76
C ARG A 291 -16.21 -2.24 10.34
N LYS A 292 -17.48 -1.89 10.11
CA LYS A 292 -18.05 -1.79 8.77
C LYS A 292 -18.25 -0.33 8.39
N ILE A 293 -17.96 -0.01 7.15
CA ILE A 293 -18.10 1.33 6.57
C ILE A 293 -18.84 1.16 5.26
N GLU A 294 -20.00 1.79 5.14
CA GLU A 294 -20.82 1.74 3.93
C GLU A 294 -20.63 3.01 3.12
N PHE A 295 -20.46 2.84 1.83
CA PHE A 295 -20.48 3.92 0.85
C PHE A 295 -21.57 3.63 -0.18
N ARG A 296 -22.38 4.65 -0.48
CA ARG A 296 -23.48 4.55 -1.44
C ARG A 296 -23.14 5.39 -2.66
N SER A 297 -23.20 4.78 -3.84
CA SER A 297 -22.98 5.45 -5.13
C SER A 297 -24.12 5.17 -6.11
N LEU A 298 -24.19 6.00 -7.14
CA LEU A 298 -24.95 5.72 -8.35
C LEU A 298 -23.93 5.40 -9.45
N ASP A 299 -23.94 4.17 -9.92
CA ASP A 299 -23.09 3.75 -11.01
C ASP A 299 -23.86 3.85 -12.32
N GLU A 300 -23.36 4.65 -13.25
CA GLU A 300 -23.91 4.71 -14.60
C GLU A 300 -23.43 3.49 -15.40
N ASP A 301 -24.39 2.67 -15.82
CA ASP A 301 -24.20 1.38 -16.45
C ASP A 301 -24.04 1.57 -17.95
N THR A 302 -22.81 1.84 -18.36
CA THR A 302 -22.38 2.05 -19.75
C THR A 302 -23.07 3.21 -20.50
N GLU A 303 -22.39 3.69 -21.55
CA GLU A 303 -22.75 4.94 -22.23
C GLU A 303 -24.06 4.87 -23.03
N GLU A 304 -24.60 3.68 -23.31
CA GLU A 304 -25.76 3.52 -24.20
C GLU A 304 -27.11 3.73 -23.53
N THR A 305 -27.26 3.38 -22.25
CA THR A 305 -28.58 3.40 -21.59
C THR A 305 -28.75 4.60 -20.65
N GLY A 306 -27.66 5.20 -20.18
CA GLY A 306 -27.69 6.23 -19.14
C GLY A 306 -28.30 5.74 -17.81
N ARG A 307 -28.50 4.42 -17.65
CA ARG A 307 -29.13 3.83 -16.48
C ARG A 307 -28.22 4.02 -15.28
N LYS A 308 -28.78 4.56 -14.20
CA LYS A 308 -28.10 4.69 -12.91
C LYS A 308 -28.50 3.52 -12.02
N THR A 309 -27.52 2.70 -11.65
CA THR A 309 -27.70 1.61 -10.72
C THR A 309 -27.24 2.05 -9.34
N PRO A 310 -28.12 2.10 -8.34
CA PRO A 310 -27.72 2.36 -6.97
C PRO A 310 -26.90 1.20 -6.43
N VAL A 311 -25.74 1.51 -5.87
CA VAL A 311 -24.76 0.53 -5.37
C VAL A 311 -24.40 0.87 -3.93
N ILE A 312 -24.34 -0.15 -3.08
CA ILE A 312 -23.70 -0.08 -1.78
C ILE A 312 -22.38 -0.84 -1.89
N THR A 313 -21.30 -0.19 -1.48
CA THR A 313 -20.03 -0.85 -1.26
C THR A 313 -19.68 -0.76 0.22
N THR A 314 -19.44 -1.92 0.83
CA THR A 314 -19.13 -2.07 2.24
C THR A 314 -17.65 -2.42 2.37
N LEU A 315 -16.92 -1.59 3.13
CA LEU A 315 -15.58 -1.88 3.59
C LEU A 315 -15.65 -2.44 5.01
N THR A 316 -15.22 -3.68 5.21
CA THR A 316 -15.01 -4.28 6.52
C THR A 316 -13.54 -4.21 6.88
N VAL A 317 -13.22 -3.51 7.97
CA VAL A 317 -11.88 -3.48 8.56
C VAL A 317 -11.82 -4.44 9.72
N VAL A 318 -10.82 -5.33 9.73
CA VAL A 318 -10.59 -6.31 10.80
C VAL A 318 -9.22 -6.08 11.42
N LEU A 319 -9.17 -5.86 12.73
CA LEU A 319 -7.92 -5.76 13.49
C LEU A 319 -7.74 -7.03 14.34
N PRO A 320 -6.52 -7.59 14.41
CA PRO A 320 -6.27 -8.75 15.26
C PRO A 320 -6.47 -8.38 16.73
N SER A 321 -7.04 -9.28 17.53
CA SER A 321 -7.23 -9.07 18.98
C SER A 321 -5.93 -8.68 19.71
N THR A 322 -4.80 -9.23 19.27
CA THR A 322 -3.46 -8.95 19.81
C THR A 322 -3.01 -7.50 19.67
N ILE A 323 -3.75 -6.65 18.96
CA ILE A 323 -3.47 -5.21 18.93
C ILE A 323 -3.70 -4.56 20.30
N GLU A 324 -4.61 -5.11 21.12
CA GLU A 324 -4.82 -4.67 22.49
C GLU A 324 -3.55 -4.86 23.31
N ASP A 325 -2.97 -6.06 23.25
CA ASP A 325 -1.75 -6.44 23.97
C ASP A 325 -0.56 -5.57 23.58
N LEU A 326 -0.45 -5.20 22.30
CA LEU A 326 0.60 -4.30 21.81
C LEU A 326 0.64 -3.01 22.65
N PHE A 327 -0.49 -2.32 22.77
CA PHE A 327 -0.52 -1.02 23.44
C PHE A 327 -0.59 -1.15 24.96
N ALA A 328 -1.25 -2.19 25.48
CA ALA A 328 -1.22 -2.51 26.91
C ALA A 328 0.22 -2.73 27.42
N ASP A 329 1.05 -3.39 26.62
CA ASP A 329 2.44 -3.69 26.95
C ASP A 329 3.39 -2.55 26.59
N ALA A 330 3.23 -1.92 25.42
CA ALA A 330 4.20 -0.96 24.91
C ALA A 330 4.10 0.42 25.56
N VAL A 331 2.91 0.81 26.03
CA VAL A 331 2.66 2.14 26.62
C VAL A 331 2.80 2.07 28.14
N SER A 332 3.71 2.84 28.72
CA SER A 332 3.86 2.98 30.17
C SER A 332 2.87 3.99 30.77
N ASP A 333 2.78 4.02 32.10
CA ASP A 333 1.89 4.94 32.83
C ASP A 333 2.20 6.43 32.59
N ASP A 334 3.45 6.77 32.29
CA ASP A 334 3.89 8.13 31.93
C ASP A 334 3.71 8.46 30.44
N GLY A 335 3.11 7.54 29.67
CA GLY A 335 2.85 7.67 28.25
C GLY A 335 4.04 7.40 27.34
N SER A 336 5.20 6.97 27.85
CA SER A 336 6.31 6.53 26.98
C SER A 336 5.94 5.25 26.21
N VAL A 337 6.44 5.10 24.98
CA VAL A 337 6.16 3.92 24.15
C VAL A 337 7.44 3.16 23.84
N SER A 338 7.50 1.89 24.23
CA SER A 338 8.68 1.05 24.03
C SER A 338 8.83 0.56 22.58
N ARG A 339 9.76 1.17 21.82
CA ARG A 339 10.19 0.71 20.48
C ARG A 339 10.45 -0.79 20.41
N THR A 340 11.13 -1.32 21.42
CA THR A 340 11.52 -2.74 21.46
C THR A 340 10.30 -3.65 21.55
N LYS A 341 9.28 -3.28 22.33
CA LYS A 341 8.04 -4.06 22.44
C LYS A 341 7.24 -3.99 21.13
N VAL A 342 7.14 -2.82 20.52
CA VAL A 342 6.53 -2.64 19.18
C VAL A 342 7.23 -3.50 18.13
N ASP A 343 8.56 -3.44 18.04
CA ASP A 343 9.36 -4.23 17.10
C ASP A 343 9.15 -5.74 17.28
N LYS A 344 9.11 -6.20 18.54
CA LYS A 344 8.87 -7.61 18.88
C LYS A 344 7.48 -8.06 18.43
N TRP A 345 6.46 -7.24 18.67
CA TRP A 345 5.10 -7.53 18.24
C TRP A 345 4.99 -7.61 16.71
N ILE A 346 5.54 -6.64 15.97
CA ILE A 346 5.58 -6.66 14.50
C ILE A 346 6.27 -7.93 14.00
N ALA A 347 7.43 -8.28 14.58
CA ALA A 347 8.17 -9.47 14.19
C ALA A 347 7.38 -10.78 14.45
N ALA A 348 6.64 -10.85 15.55
CA ALA A 348 5.77 -11.97 15.87
C ALA A 348 4.63 -12.09 14.85
N ARG A 349 3.91 -11.00 14.54
CA ARG A 349 2.83 -10.99 13.54
C ARG A 349 3.27 -11.41 12.15
N ARG A 350 4.46 -10.96 11.73
CA ARG A 350 5.05 -11.39 10.45
C ARG A 350 5.35 -12.89 10.44
N ARG A 351 5.87 -13.42 11.54
CA ARG A 351 6.13 -14.86 11.69
C ARG A 351 4.83 -15.64 11.60
N ASP A 352 3.80 -15.24 12.34
CA ASP A 352 2.49 -15.89 12.35
C ASP A 352 1.85 -15.89 10.97
N THR A 353 1.88 -14.74 10.30
CA THR A 353 1.35 -14.58 8.93
C THR A 353 2.09 -15.48 7.95
N ARG A 354 3.41 -15.58 8.06
CA ARG A 354 4.22 -16.48 7.22
C ARG A 354 3.91 -17.95 7.49
N VAL A 355 3.77 -18.35 8.76
CA VAL A 355 3.45 -19.74 9.12
C VAL A 355 2.08 -20.14 8.58
N ARG A 356 1.07 -19.27 8.73
CA ARG A 356 -0.28 -19.51 8.18
C ARG A 356 -0.26 -19.72 6.67
N ARG A 357 0.49 -18.88 5.94
CA ARG A 357 0.62 -19.02 4.49
C ARG A 357 1.27 -20.31 4.04
N ILE A 358 2.34 -20.71 4.72
CA ILE A 358 2.99 -21.98 4.43
C ILE A 358 2.01 -23.14 4.68
N ALA A 359 1.20 -23.05 5.73
CA ALA A 359 0.16 -24.06 6.00
C ALA A 359 -0.92 -24.08 4.92
N GLU A 360 -1.44 -22.92 4.51
CA GLU A 360 -2.43 -22.78 3.44
C GLU A 360 -1.90 -23.33 2.09
N GLU A 361 -0.65 -23.03 1.75
CA GLU A 361 0.01 -23.58 0.54
C GLU A 361 0.11 -25.11 0.58
N VAL A 362 0.48 -25.68 1.73
CA VAL A 362 0.59 -27.13 1.90
C VAL A 362 -0.78 -27.79 1.78
N GLU A 363 -1.82 -27.20 2.37
CA GLU A 363 -3.17 -27.73 2.32
C GLU A 363 -3.73 -27.79 0.89
N VAL A 364 -3.57 -26.71 0.11
CA VAL A 364 -3.98 -26.67 -1.32
C VAL A 364 -3.29 -27.77 -2.12
N VAL A 365 -1.98 -27.96 -1.93
CA VAL A 365 -1.23 -29.03 -2.62
C VAL A 365 -1.71 -30.42 -2.22
N THR A 366 -2.10 -30.62 -0.96
CA THR A 366 -2.62 -31.92 -0.50
C THR A 366 -4.03 -32.24 -0.99
N GLN A 367 -4.90 -31.23 -1.14
CA GLN A 367 -6.27 -31.43 -1.62
C GLN A 367 -6.34 -31.72 -3.13
N ASP A 368 -5.42 -31.16 -3.93
CA ASP A 368 -5.41 -31.35 -5.39
C ASP A 368 -4.79 -32.69 -5.84
N GLY A 369 -4.27 -33.51 -4.93
CA GLY A 369 -3.71 -34.84 -5.24
C GLY A 369 -2.52 -34.83 -6.22
N GLN A 370 -2.03 -33.65 -6.62
CA GLN A 370 -0.93 -33.50 -7.56
C GLN A 370 0.41 -33.51 -6.83
N ARG A 371 1.34 -34.36 -7.30
CA ARG A 371 2.76 -34.21 -6.94
C ARG A 371 3.19 -32.79 -7.32
N PRO A 372 3.98 -32.09 -6.48
CA PRO A 372 4.50 -30.77 -6.82
C PRO A 372 5.19 -30.85 -8.19
N PRO A 373 4.86 -29.98 -9.15
CA PRO A 373 5.42 -30.05 -10.48
C PRO A 373 6.96 -29.97 -10.40
N ALA A 374 7.63 -30.79 -11.21
CA ALA A 374 9.08 -30.68 -11.40
C ALA A 374 9.42 -29.22 -11.73
N ARG A 375 10.53 -28.70 -11.19
CA ARG A 375 11.00 -27.31 -11.24
C ARG A 375 11.10 -26.73 -12.67
N GLY A 376 9.97 -26.47 -13.32
CA GLY A 376 9.86 -25.80 -14.61
C GLY A 376 8.90 -24.63 -14.45
N ASN A 377 9.39 -23.41 -14.74
CA ASN A 377 8.68 -22.12 -14.89
C ASN A 377 7.26 -22.01 -14.31
N VAL A 378 7.04 -22.44 -13.07
CA VAL A 378 5.87 -22.04 -12.30
C VAL A 378 6.04 -20.55 -12.05
N ARG A 379 5.11 -19.72 -12.55
CA ARG A 379 4.92 -18.36 -12.05
C ARG A 379 4.82 -18.48 -10.53
N ARG A 380 5.91 -18.23 -9.80
CA ARG A 380 5.86 -18.17 -8.34
C ARG A 380 4.89 -17.04 -8.03
N SER A 381 3.68 -17.36 -7.59
CA SER A 381 2.85 -16.38 -6.93
C SER A 381 3.64 -15.93 -5.71
N PHE A 382 4.11 -14.69 -5.74
CA PHE A 382 4.78 -14.14 -4.57
C PHE A 382 3.70 -13.99 -3.50
N ASN A 383 3.81 -14.75 -2.42
CA ASN A 383 2.92 -14.60 -1.27
C ASN A 383 3.39 -13.40 -0.45
N THR A 384 2.82 -12.25 -0.77
CA THR A 384 3.21 -10.93 -0.25
C THR A 384 2.38 -10.64 0.98
N SER A 385 2.86 -9.86 1.97
CA SER A 385 2.08 -9.59 3.20
C SER A 385 0.68 -9.07 2.93
N TRP A 386 0.45 -8.55 1.72
CA TRP A 386 -0.80 -8.14 1.10
C TRP A 386 -1.47 -9.30 0.36
N SER A 387 -1.95 -10.29 1.12
CA SER A 387 -2.68 -11.41 0.53
C SER A 387 -4.15 -11.04 0.27
N LYS A 388 -4.71 -11.58 -0.83
CA LYS A 388 -6.16 -11.56 -1.05
C LYS A 388 -6.83 -12.43 0.02
N VAL A 389 -7.77 -11.86 0.78
CA VAL A 389 -8.52 -12.61 1.81
C VAL A 389 -9.85 -13.06 1.22
N GLY A 390 -10.09 -14.37 1.23
CA GLY A 390 -11.39 -14.97 0.91
C GLY A 390 -12.36 -14.85 2.08
N LEU A 391 -13.64 -14.58 1.83
CA LEU A 391 -14.68 -14.79 2.84
C LEU A 391 -14.96 -16.29 2.89
N GLY A 392 -14.49 -16.95 3.96
CA GLY A 392 -14.66 -18.40 4.13
C GLY A 392 -16.13 -18.81 4.17
N GLY A 393 -16.54 -19.58 3.15
CA GLY A 393 -17.78 -20.34 3.09
C GLY A 393 -17.69 -21.35 1.93
N PRO A 394 -18.17 -22.60 2.07
CA PRO A 394 -17.99 -23.66 1.08
C PRO A 394 -18.69 -23.41 -0.28
N ASN A 395 -19.46 -22.32 -0.41
CA ASN A 395 -20.19 -21.93 -1.63
C ASN A 395 -19.92 -20.48 -2.06
N ALA A 396 -18.86 -19.82 -1.56
CA ALA A 396 -18.50 -18.49 -2.04
C ALA A 396 -17.87 -18.61 -3.44
N ASP A 397 -18.61 -18.22 -4.47
CA ASP A 397 -18.03 -18.04 -5.81
C ASP A 397 -16.75 -17.20 -5.69
N ASN A 398 -15.63 -17.76 -6.16
CA ASN A 398 -14.27 -17.21 -6.12
C ASN A 398 -14.10 -15.82 -6.76
N SER A 399 -15.17 -15.19 -7.25
CA SER A 399 -15.19 -13.89 -7.91
C SER A 399 -15.47 -12.70 -6.97
N SER A 400 -15.90 -12.94 -5.73
CA SER A 400 -16.50 -11.89 -4.89
C SER A 400 -15.65 -11.39 -3.71
N ALA A 401 -14.72 -12.19 -3.18
CA ALA A 401 -13.92 -11.78 -2.02
C ALA A 401 -12.74 -10.87 -2.42
N ARG A 402 -12.87 -9.56 -2.18
CA ARG A 402 -11.86 -8.53 -2.50
C ARG A 402 -11.25 -7.98 -1.20
N GLY A 403 -10.47 -8.81 -0.52
CA GLY A 403 -9.76 -8.42 0.70
C GLY A 403 -8.29 -8.12 0.50
N TRP A 404 -7.73 -7.28 1.36
CA TRP A 404 -6.30 -7.07 1.55
C TRP A 404 -5.97 -7.29 3.03
N GLN A 405 -4.94 -8.07 3.35
CA GLN A 405 -4.38 -8.18 4.70
C GLN A 405 -2.99 -7.53 4.80
N THR A 406 -2.61 -6.88 5.89
CA THR A 406 -1.26 -6.30 6.06
C THR A 406 -0.27 -7.27 6.71
N GLU A 407 1.02 -6.92 6.77
CA GLU A 407 2.02 -7.69 7.53
C GLU A 407 1.73 -7.75 9.04
N SER A 408 0.93 -6.80 9.53
CA SER A 408 0.45 -6.75 10.91
C SER A 408 -0.91 -7.44 11.08
N SER A 409 -1.37 -8.16 10.05
CA SER A 409 -2.65 -8.88 10.00
C SER A 409 -3.91 -8.03 10.12
N VAL A 410 -3.82 -6.73 9.81
CA VAL A 410 -5.00 -5.88 9.65
C VAL A 410 -5.62 -6.20 8.29
N GLN A 411 -6.93 -6.44 8.23
CA GLN A 411 -7.63 -6.78 6.99
C GLN A 411 -8.58 -5.67 6.57
N PHE A 412 -8.68 -5.45 5.27
CA PHE A 412 -9.61 -4.54 4.61
C PHE A 412 -10.35 -5.32 3.53
N MET A 413 -11.65 -5.53 3.68
CA MET A 413 -12.45 -6.38 2.80
C MET A 413 -13.57 -5.58 2.15
N PHE A 414 -13.68 -5.65 0.83
CA PHE A 414 -14.77 -5.05 0.10
C PHE A 414 -15.87 -6.06 -0.25
N GLU A 415 -17.09 -5.63 -0.01
CA GLU A 415 -18.31 -6.24 -0.53
C GLU A 415 -19.05 -5.16 -1.34
N ARG A 416 -19.58 -5.53 -2.50
CA ARG A 416 -20.32 -4.60 -3.36
C ARG A 416 -21.63 -5.25 -3.78
N ALA A 417 -22.73 -4.55 -3.55
CA ALA A 417 -24.08 -5.02 -3.84
C ALA A 417 -24.87 -3.95 -4.58
N GLU A 418 -25.64 -4.35 -5.59
CA GLU A 418 -26.66 -3.50 -6.20
C GLU A 418 -27.87 -3.43 -5.29
N ILE A 419 -28.44 -2.22 -5.13
CA ILE A 419 -29.70 -2.06 -4.42
C ILE A 419 -30.81 -2.40 -5.40
N VAL A 420 -31.37 -3.61 -5.27
CA VAL A 420 -32.58 -3.98 -6.00
C VAL A 420 -33.75 -3.31 -5.28
N ASN A 421 -34.38 -2.32 -5.94
CA ASN A 421 -35.64 -1.76 -5.44
C ASN A 421 -36.70 -2.86 -5.54
N GLY A 422 -37.19 -3.32 -4.39
CA GLY A 422 -38.35 -4.20 -4.28
C GLY A 422 -39.67 -3.47 -4.47
#